data_AF-A0A4U3ABQ8-F1
#
_entry.id   AF-A0A4U3ABQ8-F1
#
_cell.length_a   1.000
_cell.length_b   1.000
_cell.length_c   1.000
_cell.angle_alpha   90.00
_cell.angle_beta   90.00
_cell.angle_gamma   90.00
#
_symmetry.space_group_name_H-M   'P 1'
#
loop_
_entity.id
_entity.type
_entity.pdbx_description
1 polymer ?
#
loop_
_entity_poly.entity_id
_entity_poly.type
_entity_poly.pdbx_seq_one_letter_code
_entity_poly.pdbx_strand_id
1 'polypeptide(L)'
;CTEETPCIIITRNQDVPDELLQASRESGMPLLRSAQTTTRLSSRLTNYLEGKLAPTTAVHGVLVDIYGVGVLITGQSGVGKSETALELVKRGHRLVADDSVEIRQEDEDTLVGSSPDLI
;
A
#
# COMPACT_ATOMS: atom_id res chain seq x y z
N CYS A 1 18.44 11.51 19.17
CA CYS A 1 17.41 11.45 18.12
C CYS A 1 17.65 12.63 17.19
N THR A 2 17.67 12.40 15.88
CA THR A 2 17.78 13.48 14.89
C THR A 2 16.38 14.01 14.56
N GLU A 3 16.28 15.21 13.99
CA GLU A 3 15.00 15.79 13.54
C GLU A 3 14.26 14.91 12.52
N GLU A 4 14.98 14.00 11.83
CA GLU A 4 14.42 13.11 10.81
C GLU A 4 13.81 11.80 11.36
N THR A 5 13.88 11.55 12.68
CA THR A 5 13.35 10.30 13.25
C THR A 5 11.82 10.37 13.36
N PRO A 6 11.03 9.61 12.57
CA PRO A 6 9.58 9.79 12.51
C PRO A 6 8.88 9.31 13.80
N CYS A 7 9.43 8.28 14.46
CA CYS A 7 8.98 7.81 15.77
C CYS A 7 10.01 6.83 16.37
N ILE A 8 9.85 6.53 17.66
CA ILE A 8 10.53 5.41 18.34
C ILE A 8 9.47 4.49 18.94
N ILE A 9 9.68 3.18 18.82
CA ILE A 9 8.77 2.17 19.36
C ILE A 9 9.50 1.28 20.37
N ILE A 10 9.01 1.27 21.62
CA ILE A 10 9.50 0.38 22.68
C ILE A 10 8.69 -0.92 22.65
N THR A 11 9.39 -2.04 22.44
CA THR A 11 8.77 -3.36 22.24
C THR A 11 8.72 -4.17 23.53
N ARG A 12 8.03 -5.32 23.51
CA ARG A 12 7.92 -6.27 24.64
C ARG A 12 7.36 -5.66 25.92
N ASN A 13 6.55 -4.59 25.81
CA ASN A 13 6.06 -3.81 26.96
C ASN A 13 7.16 -3.32 27.91
N GLN A 14 8.41 -3.18 27.43
CA GLN A 14 9.47 -2.62 28.26
C GLN A 14 9.11 -1.20 28.68
N ASP A 15 9.58 -0.82 29.86
CA ASP A 15 9.46 0.54 30.34
C ASP A 15 10.33 1.47 29.50
N VAL A 16 9.85 2.69 29.34
CA VAL A 16 10.55 3.73 28.60
C VAL A 16 11.55 4.35 29.58
N PRO A 17 12.85 4.44 29.25
CA PRO A 17 13.82 5.18 30.05
C PRO A 17 13.41 6.66 30.18
N ASP A 18 13.56 7.24 31.37
CA ASP A 18 13.13 8.62 31.65
C ASP A 18 13.82 9.64 30.74
N GLU A 19 15.10 9.42 30.42
CA GLU A 19 15.87 10.27 29.51
C GLU A 19 15.28 10.27 28.10
N LEU A 20 14.79 9.11 27.63
CA LEU A 20 14.14 8.99 26.33
C LEU A 20 12.78 9.67 26.32
N LEU A 21 12.01 9.56 27.42
CA LEU A 21 10.71 10.20 27.56
C LEU A 21 10.85 11.73 27.58
N GLN A 22 11.85 12.25 28.30
CA GLN A 22 12.16 13.67 28.34
C GLN A 22 12.58 14.18 26.95
N ALA A 23 13.53 13.51 26.29
CA ALA A 23 13.99 13.89 24.96
C ALA A 23 12.85 13.85 23.92
N SER A 24 11.97 12.84 23.97
CA SER A 24 10.77 12.75 23.13
C SER A 24 9.83 13.94 23.32
N ARG A 25 9.60 14.39 24.56
CA ARG A 25 8.76 15.55 24.86
C ARG A 25 9.38 16.86 24.37
N GLU A 26 10.69 17.04 24.56
CA GLU A 26 11.41 18.25 24.13
C GLU A 26 11.47 18.37 22.61
N SER A 27 11.64 17.25 21.90
CA SER A 27 11.73 17.22 20.44
C SER A 27 10.37 17.04 19.72
N GLY A 28 9.29 16.77 20.45
CA GLY A 28 7.99 16.43 19.87
C GLY A 28 7.94 15.07 19.12
N MET A 29 8.99 14.25 19.24
CA MET A 29 9.09 12.96 18.54
C MET A 29 8.13 11.92 19.15
N PRO A 30 7.22 11.29 18.36
CA PRO A 30 6.27 10.30 18.86
C PRO A 30 6.93 9.05 19.45
N LEU A 31 6.64 8.77 20.71
CA LEU A 31 7.10 7.57 21.40
C LEU A 31 5.94 6.59 21.60
N LEU A 32 6.07 5.40 21.02
CA LEU A 32 5.04 4.36 21.02
C LEU A 32 5.50 3.15 21.85
N ARG A 33 4.54 2.40 22.42
CA ARG A 33 4.80 1.13 23.11
C ARG A 33 4.02 -0.01 22.48
N SER A 34 4.62 -1.19 22.44
CA SER A 34 3.98 -2.41 21.97
C SER A 34 4.35 -3.62 22.82
N ALA A 35 3.37 -4.47 23.11
CA ALA A 35 3.58 -5.75 23.78
C ALA A 35 4.23 -6.80 22.85
N GLN A 36 4.27 -6.54 21.54
CA GLN A 36 4.83 -7.48 20.57
C GLN A 36 6.35 -7.62 20.75
N THR A 37 6.87 -8.81 20.46
CA THR A 37 8.32 -9.02 20.33
C THR A 37 8.88 -8.13 19.22
N THR A 38 10.12 -7.68 19.39
CA THR A 38 10.84 -6.84 18.42
C THR A 38 10.75 -7.40 17.00
N THR A 39 11.12 -8.67 16.79
CA THR A 39 11.10 -9.32 15.46
C THR A 39 9.72 -9.28 14.81
N ARG A 40 8.66 -9.68 15.53
CA ARG A 40 7.30 -9.69 15.00
C ARG A 40 6.80 -8.30 14.65
N LEU A 41 7.11 -7.29 15.47
CA LEU A 41 6.74 -5.92 15.17
C LEU A 41 7.50 -5.40 13.95
N SER A 42 8.81 -5.59 13.91
CA SER A 42 9.66 -5.19 12.78
C SER A 42 9.17 -5.80 11.48
N SER A 43 8.90 -7.11 11.41
CA SER A 43 8.37 -7.74 10.19
C SER A 43 7.03 -7.15 9.75
N ARG A 44 6.12 -6.84 10.68
CA ARG A 44 4.83 -6.22 10.32
C ARG A 44 5.00 -4.79 9.82
N LEU A 45 5.90 -4.03 10.41
CA LEU A 45 6.22 -2.67 9.98
C LEU A 45 6.88 -2.67 8.61
N THR A 46 7.84 -3.56 8.38
CA THR A 46 8.49 -3.73 7.08
C THR A 46 7.45 -4.00 5.99
N ASN A 47 6.63 -5.04 6.12
CA ASN A 47 5.64 -5.36 5.10
C ASN A 47 4.62 -4.23 4.88
N TYR A 48 4.21 -3.55 5.95
CA TYR A 48 3.29 -2.42 5.84
C TYR A 48 3.92 -1.23 5.12
N LEU A 49 5.17 -0.91 5.44
CA LEU A 49 5.89 0.22 4.86
C LEU A 49 6.33 -0.06 3.42
N GLU A 50 6.77 -1.28 3.10
CA GLU A 50 7.02 -1.72 1.73
C GLU A 50 5.77 -1.53 0.88
N GLY A 51 4.62 -1.99 1.37
CA GLY A 51 3.36 -1.74 0.69
C GLY A 51 3.05 -0.25 0.56
N LYS A 52 3.10 0.52 1.65
CA LYS A 52 2.70 1.94 1.63
C LYS A 52 3.65 2.86 0.85
N LEU A 53 4.92 2.51 0.76
CA LEU A 53 5.97 3.32 0.12
C LEU A 53 6.43 2.74 -1.22
N ALA A 54 5.81 1.64 -1.65
CA ALA A 54 6.09 1.02 -2.93
C ALA A 54 5.94 2.03 -4.09
N PRO A 55 6.84 2.00 -5.09
CA PRO A 55 6.72 2.82 -6.29
C PRO A 55 5.36 2.63 -6.96
N THR A 56 4.75 3.75 -7.38
CA THR A 56 3.44 3.77 -8.03
C THR A 56 3.49 4.47 -9.38
N THR A 57 2.61 4.05 -10.28
CA THR A 57 2.37 4.72 -11.56
C THR A 57 0.90 4.58 -11.93
N ALA A 58 0.40 5.46 -12.79
CA ALA A 58 -0.95 5.38 -13.33
C ALA A 58 -0.90 5.03 -14.81
N VAL A 59 -1.72 4.06 -15.22
CA VAL A 59 -1.82 3.60 -16.61
C VAL A 59 -3.25 3.75 -17.10
N HIS A 60 -3.41 4.27 -18.31
CA HIS A 60 -4.71 4.32 -18.96
C HIS A 60 -5.11 2.92 -19.47
N GLY A 61 -6.24 2.42 -19.01
CA GLY A 61 -6.68 1.06 -19.30
C GLY A 61 -7.82 0.61 -18.39
N VAL A 62 -8.17 -0.67 -18.48
CA VAL A 62 -9.21 -1.28 -17.66
C VAL A 62 -8.65 -2.53 -16.99
N LEU A 63 -8.77 -2.61 -15.67
CA LEU A 63 -8.30 -3.75 -14.89
C LEU A 63 -9.49 -4.60 -14.45
N VAL A 64 -9.43 -5.89 -14.76
CA VAL A 64 -10.48 -6.87 -14.43
C VAL A 64 -9.86 -8.12 -13.79
N ASP A 65 -10.59 -8.73 -12.85
CA ASP A 65 -10.25 -10.05 -12.29
C ASP A 65 -11.08 -11.13 -13.02
N ILE A 66 -10.36 -12.00 -13.74
CA ILE A 66 -10.90 -13.11 -14.51
C ILE A 66 -10.37 -14.41 -13.90
N TYR A 67 -11.25 -15.14 -13.20
CA TYR A 67 -10.91 -16.41 -12.54
C TYR A 67 -9.72 -16.34 -11.56
N GLY A 68 -9.55 -15.21 -10.87
CA GLY A 68 -8.45 -14.98 -9.93
C GLY A 68 -7.18 -14.42 -10.59
N VAL A 69 -7.21 -14.12 -11.88
CA VAL A 69 -6.10 -13.52 -12.63
C VAL A 69 -6.42 -12.06 -12.90
N GLY A 70 -5.56 -11.15 -12.45
CA GLY A 70 -5.64 -9.73 -12.80
C GLY A 70 -5.23 -9.50 -14.25
N VAL A 71 -6.15 -8.98 -15.06
CA VAL A 71 -5.95 -8.71 -16.49
C VAL A 71 -6.08 -7.21 -16.75
N LEU A 72 -4.99 -6.57 -17.16
CA LEU A 72 -4.97 -5.18 -17.59
C LEU A 72 -5.19 -5.10 -19.11
N ILE A 73 -6.33 -4.53 -19.51
CA ILE A 73 -6.70 -4.32 -20.91
C ILE A 73 -6.24 -2.91 -21.32
N THR A 74 -5.27 -2.84 -22.23
CA THR A 74 -4.75 -1.58 -22.80
C THR A 74 -5.06 -1.48 -24.29
N GLY A 75 -4.89 -0.28 -24.84
CA GLY A 75 -5.18 0.00 -26.25
C GLY A 75 -5.56 1.46 -26.48
N GLN A 76 -5.66 1.83 -27.75
CA GLN A 76 -6.03 3.20 -28.17
C GLN A 76 -7.40 3.63 -27.61
N SER A 77 -7.62 4.93 -27.52
CA SER A 77 -8.93 5.47 -27.13
C SER A 77 -10.00 5.05 -28.16
N GLY A 78 -11.18 4.67 -27.69
CA GLY A 78 -12.29 4.23 -28.55
C GLY A 78 -12.16 2.84 -29.17
N VAL A 79 -11.13 2.04 -28.83
CA VAL A 79 -10.96 0.66 -29.35
C VAL A 79 -11.93 -0.36 -28.77
N GLY A 80 -12.70 0.00 -27.73
CA GLY A 80 -13.66 -0.89 -27.08
C GLY A 80 -13.22 -1.50 -25.74
N LYS A 81 -12.28 -0.87 -25.01
CA LYS A 81 -11.74 -1.41 -23.75
C LYS A 81 -12.83 -1.54 -22.68
N SER A 82 -13.56 -0.47 -22.43
CA SER A 82 -14.61 -0.41 -21.40
C SER A 82 -15.82 -1.27 -21.79
N GLU A 83 -16.16 -1.37 -23.07
CA GLU A 83 -17.20 -2.27 -23.59
C GLU A 83 -16.84 -3.73 -23.39
N THR A 84 -15.58 -4.09 -23.65
CA THR A 84 -15.06 -5.45 -23.41
C THR A 84 -15.11 -5.78 -21.92
N ALA A 85 -14.67 -4.85 -21.06
CA ALA A 85 -14.73 -5.04 -19.61
C ALA A 85 -16.17 -5.16 -19.10
N LEU A 86 -17.09 -4.36 -19.63
CA LEU A 86 -18.51 -4.44 -19.28
C LEU A 86 -19.11 -5.81 -19.64
N GLU A 87 -18.75 -6.37 -20.80
CA GLU A 87 -19.17 -7.72 -21.20
C GLU A 87 -18.57 -8.80 -20.30
N LEU A 88 -17.33 -8.64 -19.84
CA LEU A 88 -16.71 -9.54 -18.85
C LEU A 88 -17.43 -9.48 -17.50
N VAL A 89 -17.80 -8.29 -17.04
CA VAL A 89 -18.58 -8.12 -15.80
C VAL A 89 -19.93 -8.80 -15.91
N LYS A 90 -20.64 -8.66 -17.04
CA LYS A 90 -21.89 -9.36 -17.31
C LYS A 90 -21.75 -10.89 -17.26
N ARG A 91 -20.57 -11.42 -17.58
CA ARG A 91 -20.25 -12.86 -17.50
C ARG A 91 -19.80 -13.30 -16.10
N GLY A 92 -19.81 -12.41 -15.12
CA GLY A 92 -19.50 -12.71 -13.71
C GLY A 92 -18.07 -12.41 -13.30
N HIS A 93 -17.26 -11.77 -14.15
CA HIS A 93 -15.93 -11.28 -13.78
C HIS A 93 -16.03 -9.97 -12.98
N ARG A 94 -14.96 -9.59 -12.29
CA ARG A 94 -14.97 -8.41 -11.41
C ARG A 94 -14.21 -7.27 -12.08
N LEU A 95 -14.84 -6.10 -12.15
CA LEU A 95 -14.15 -4.87 -12.50
C LEU A 95 -13.35 -4.38 -11.29
N VAL A 96 -12.09 -4.05 -11.50
CA VAL A 96 -11.22 -3.46 -10.48
C VAL A 96 -11.06 -1.96 -10.70
N ALA A 97 -10.78 -1.54 -11.94
CA ALA A 97 -10.61 -0.14 -12.32
C ALA A 97 -10.96 0.08 -13.80
N ASP A 98 -11.47 1.25 -14.15
CA ASP A 98 -11.78 1.69 -15.52
C ASP A 98 -11.15 3.05 -15.78
N ASP A 99 -10.77 3.31 -17.04
CA ASP A 99 -10.04 4.49 -17.53
C ASP A 99 -8.63 4.71 -16.96
N SER A 100 -8.47 4.78 -15.65
CA SER A 100 -7.19 4.97 -14.96
C SER A 100 -6.96 3.85 -13.96
N VAL A 101 -5.82 3.19 -14.05
CA VAL A 101 -5.40 2.11 -13.15
C VAL A 101 -4.14 2.55 -12.43
N GLU A 102 -4.21 2.64 -11.10
CA GLU A 102 -3.02 2.83 -10.27
C GLU A 102 -2.34 1.49 -10.09
N ILE A 103 -1.06 1.41 -10.45
CA ILE A 103 -0.22 0.21 -10.32
C ILE A 103 0.86 0.51 -9.29
N ARG A 104 0.98 -0.39 -8.32
CA ARG A 104 1.98 -0.37 -7.27
C ARG A 104 2.84 -1.61 -7.34
N GLN A 105 4.16 -1.46 -7.26
CA GLN A 105 5.09 -2.58 -7.23
C GLN A 105 5.40 -2.97 -5.77
N GLU A 106 4.74 -4.01 -5.25
CA GLU A 106 4.91 -4.43 -3.85
C GLU A 106 6.24 -5.16 -3.60
N ASP A 107 6.73 -5.88 -4.61
CA ASP A 107 8.05 -6.53 -4.61
C ASP A 107 8.61 -6.62 -6.05
N GLU A 108 9.76 -7.26 -6.25
CA GLU A 108 10.43 -7.31 -7.57
C GLU A 108 9.55 -7.91 -8.68
N ASP A 109 8.69 -8.88 -8.36
CA ASP A 109 7.93 -9.67 -9.33
C ASP A 109 6.41 -9.42 -9.25
N THR A 110 5.92 -8.67 -8.27
CA THR A 110 4.50 -8.49 -7.99
C THR A 110 4.03 -7.05 -8.21
N LEU A 111 3.07 -6.90 -9.13
CA LEU A 111 2.34 -5.65 -9.36
C LEU A 111 0.90 -5.78 -8.85
N VAL A 112 0.47 -4.79 -8.09
CA VAL A 112 -0.91 -4.68 -7.60
C VAL A 112 -1.56 -3.47 -8.25
N GLY A 113 -2.70 -3.71 -8.92
CA GLY A 113 -3.49 -2.66 -9.54
C GLY A 113 -4.77 -2.35 -8.75
N SER A 114 -5.13 -1.07 -8.66
CA SER A 114 -6.36 -0.60 -8.02
C SER A 114 -6.99 0.55 -8.80
N SER A 115 -8.27 0.83 -8.50
CA SER A 115 -8.89 2.09 -8.92
C SER A 115 -8.24 3.25 -8.15
N PRO A 116 -8.14 4.45 -8.75
CA PRO A 116 -7.75 5.65 -8.03
C PRO A 116 -8.71 5.93 -6.87
N ASP A 117 -8.20 6.59 -5.82
CA ASP A 117 -9.06 7.11 -4.76
C ASP A 117 -10.05 8.14 -5.35
N LEU A 118 -11.30 8.10 -4.89
CA LEU A 118 -12.30 9.11 -5.23
C LEU A 118 -11.86 10.45 -4.63
N ILE A 119 -11.56 11.44 -5.49
CA ILE A 119 -11.24 12.82 -5.12
C ILE A 119 -12.52 13.64 -4.97
#